data_AF-A0A0D6QEA5-F1
#
_entry.id   AF-A0A0D6QEA5-F1
#
_cell.length_a   1.000
_cell.length_b   1.000
_cell.length_c   1.000
_cell.angle_alpha   90.00
_cell.angle_beta   90.00
_cell.angle_gamma   90.00
#
_symmetry.space_group_name_H-M   'P 1'
#
loop_
_entity.id
_entity.type
_entity.pdbx_description
1 polymer ?
#
loop_
_entity_poly.entity_id
_entity_poly.type
_entity_poly.pdbx_seq_one_letter_code
_entity_poly.pdbx_strand_id
1 'polypeptide(L)'
;MSPDPRCPSWDDLSDWWAGDLPPAERDVLEEHLLACEACAARAARLADLAGGVAALARSGAVTGPTTAGVLARLERDGLRVHRYAIAAGQVVPCSVWPEDEVMAAVLDVRGLAAGEEDRFDLLASVGEDPPVRVDDVPLDRTTGTLVWLSVAARERRRSATRVSFRLIRVAADGESVVGEYGLAHEPWAGPASPR
;
A
#
# COMPACT_ATOMS: atom_id res chain seq x y z
N MET A 1 13.81 -19.49 -26.68
CA MET A 1 14.26 -18.35 -27.50
C MET A 1 14.94 -17.36 -26.58
N SER A 2 16.26 -17.22 -26.65
CA SER A 2 16.93 -16.11 -25.97
C SER A 2 16.46 -14.80 -26.61
N PRO A 3 16.15 -13.75 -25.83
CA PRO A 3 15.91 -12.44 -26.40
C PRO A 3 17.18 -11.98 -27.13
N ASP A 4 17.00 -11.29 -28.26
CA ASP A 4 18.07 -10.55 -28.92
C ASP A 4 18.68 -9.60 -27.85
N PRO A 5 20.02 -9.50 -27.70
CA PRO A 5 20.66 -8.60 -26.74
C PRO A 5 20.29 -7.12 -26.90
N ARG A 6 19.52 -6.76 -27.94
CA ARG A 6 18.97 -5.42 -28.17
C ARG A 6 17.53 -5.23 -27.71
N CYS A 7 16.86 -6.26 -27.18
CA CYS A 7 15.51 -6.15 -26.66
C CYS A 7 15.51 -5.58 -25.23
N PRO A 8 14.57 -4.69 -24.88
CA PRO A 8 14.47 -4.13 -23.54
C PRO A 8 14.25 -5.23 -22.50
N SER A 9 14.85 -5.03 -21.34
CA SER A 9 14.66 -5.89 -20.18
C SER A 9 13.25 -5.72 -19.60
N TRP A 10 12.92 -6.55 -18.61
CA TRP A 10 11.64 -6.39 -17.91
C TRP A 10 11.59 -5.09 -17.09
N ASP A 11 12.72 -4.67 -16.53
CA ASP A 11 12.82 -3.46 -15.73
C ASP A 11 12.64 -2.23 -16.64
N ASP A 12 13.28 -2.20 -17.81
CA ASP A 12 13.08 -1.13 -18.81
C ASP A 12 11.61 -0.99 -19.24
N LEU A 13 10.92 -2.11 -19.45
CA LEU A 13 9.48 -2.11 -19.77
C LEU A 13 8.63 -1.64 -18.61
N SER A 14 9.01 -1.96 -17.38
CA SER A 14 8.32 -1.55 -16.15
C SER A 14 8.47 -0.05 -15.91
N ASP A 15 9.69 0.48 -16.03
CA ASP A 15 9.99 1.90 -15.91
C ASP A 15 9.34 2.71 -17.04
N TRP A 16 9.30 2.16 -18.27
CA TRP A 16 8.55 2.75 -19.38
C TRP A 16 7.06 2.84 -19.05
N TRP A 17 6.45 1.74 -18.64
CA TRP A 17 5.01 1.68 -18.33
C TRP A 17 4.63 2.57 -17.16
N ALA A 18 5.48 2.64 -16.13
CA ALA A 18 5.30 3.52 -14.96
C ALA A 18 5.46 5.01 -15.29
N GLY A 19 6.09 5.32 -16.44
CA GLY A 19 6.39 6.68 -16.88
C GLY A 19 7.66 7.26 -16.26
N ASP A 20 8.52 6.39 -15.71
CA ASP A 20 9.72 6.73 -14.95
C ASP A 20 10.98 6.84 -15.83
N LEU A 21 10.91 6.38 -17.09
CA LEU A 21 12.01 6.58 -18.04
C LEU A 21 12.20 8.05 -18.45
N PRO A 22 13.46 8.52 -18.58
CA PRO A 22 13.79 9.78 -19.23
C PRO A 22 13.21 9.85 -20.66
N PRO A 23 12.80 11.04 -21.14
CA PRO A 23 12.14 11.18 -22.46
C PRO A 23 12.91 10.54 -23.63
N ALA A 24 14.23 10.73 -23.68
CA ALA A 24 15.05 10.18 -24.75
C ALA A 24 15.10 8.64 -24.75
N GLU A 25 15.08 8.02 -23.57
CA GLU A 25 15.09 6.56 -23.42
C GLU A 25 13.71 5.97 -23.70
N ARG A 26 12.65 6.68 -23.31
CA ARG A 26 11.27 6.35 -23.65
C ARG A 26 11.05 6.32 -25.17
N ASP A 27 11.48 7.36 -25.89
CA ASP A 27 11.29 7.46 -27.34
C ASP A 27 11.97 6.28 -28.07
N VAL A 28 13.21 5.95 -27.68
CA VAL A 28 13.96 4.82 -28.25
C VAL A 28 13.27 3.49 -27.96
N LEU A 29 12.77 3.30 -26.73
CA LEU A 29 12.06 2.08 -26.36
C LEU A 29 10.73 1.97 -27.09
N GLU A 30 9.97 3.05 -27.24
CA GLU A 30 8.72 3.07 -28.00
C GLU A 30 8.92 2.75 -29.48
N GLU A 31 9.95 3.32 -30.11
CA GLU A 31 10.33 2.98 -31.48
C GLU A 31 10.67 1.49 -31.62
N HIS A 32 11.37 0.91 -30.62
CA HIS A 32 11.62 -0.53 -30.59
C HIS A 32 10.33 -1.36 -30.43
N LEU A 33 9.41 -0.95 -29.53
CA LEU A 33 8.14 -1.64 -29.34
C LEU A 33 7.29 -1.64 -30.61
N LEU A 34 7.35 -0.57 -31.41
CA LEU A 34 6.67 -0.49 -32.71
C LEU A 34 7.30 -1.44 -33.76
N ALA A 35 8.61 -1.68 -33.68
CA ALA A 35 9.34 -2.50 -34.65
C ALA A 35 9.47 -3.99 -34.25
N CYS A 36 9.27 -4.34 -32.98
CA CYS A 36 9.49 -5.69 -32.45
C CYS A 36 8.23 -6.30 -31.85
N GLU A 37 7.57 -7.18 -32.61
CA GLU A 37 6.33 -7.86 -32.19
C GLU A 37 6.48 -8.63 -30.86
N ALA A 38 7.64 -9.28 -30.63
CA ALA A 38 7.90 -10.01 -29.39
C ALA A 38 7.95 -9.09 -28.16
N CYS A 39 8.54 -7.89 -28.29
CA CYS A 39 8.60 -6.92 -27.22
C CYS A 39 7.25 -6.21 -27.02
N ALA A 40 6.53 -5.91 -28.10
CA ALA A 40 5.15 -5.41 -28.02
C ALA A 40 4.23 -6.38 -27.26
N ALA A 41 4.34 -7.68 -27.54
CA ALA A 41 3.58 -8.70 -26.82
C ALA A 41 3.97 -8.80 -25.32
N ARG A 42 5.25 -8.56 -24.97
CA ARG A 42 5.69 -8.51 -23.57
C ARG A 42 5.18 -7.26 -22.86
N ALA A 43 5.21 -6.10 -23.52
CA ALA A 43 4.65 -4.85 -23.00
C ALA A 43 3.13 -4.95 -22.79
N ALA A 44 2.41 -5.59 -23.71
CA ALA A 44 0.98 -5.86 -23.55
C ALA A 44 0.69 -6.73 -22.32
N ARG A 45 1.48 -7.80 -22.09
CA ARG A 45 1.34 -8.64 -20.88
C ARG A 45 1.61 -7.87 -19.59
N LEU A 46 2.57 -6.95 -19.59
CA LEU A 46 2.84 -6.07 -18.47
C LEU A 46 1.65 -5.13 -18.22
N ALA A 47 1.08 -4.54 -19.27
CA ALA A 47 -0.10 -3.68 -19.17
C ALA A 47 -1.33 -4.45 -18.65
N ASP A 48 -1.54 -5.69 -19.09
CA ASP A 48 -2.60 -6.58 -18.59
C ASP A 48 -2.42 -6.90 -17.11
N LEU A 49 -1.19 -7.23 -16.69
CA LEU A 49 -0.85 -7.50 -15.30
C LEU A 49 -1.11 -6.27 -14.42
N ALA A 50 -0.61 -5.11 -14.84
CA ALA A 50 -0.80 -3.86 -14.11
C ALA A 50 -2.28 -3.44 -14.08
N GLY A 51 -3.01 -3.67 -15.17
CA GLY A 51 -4.46 -3.50 -15.24
C GLY A 51 -5.19 -4.41 -14.26
N GLY A 52 -4.75 -5.66 -14.12
CA GLY A 52 -5.24 -6.63 -13.14
C GLY A 52 -4.99 -6.20 -11.69
N VAL A 53 -3.77 -5.76 -11.37
CA VAL A 53 -3.43 -5.21 -10.05
C VAL A 53 -4.27 -3.97 -9.73
N ALA A 54 -4.42 -3.05 -10.69
CA ALA A 54 -5.24 -1.87 -10.52
C ALA A 54 -6.74 -2.23 -10.40
N ALA A 55 -7.21 -3.27 -11.10
CA ALA A 55 -8.56 -3.80 -10.95
C ALA A 55 -8.76 -4.49 -9.59
N LEU A 56 -7.73 -5.15 -9.05
CA LEU A 56 -7.74 -5.70 -7.70
C LEU A 56 -7.75 -4.59 -6.64
N ALA A 57 -6.98 -3.52 -6.84
CA ALA A 57 -7.05 -2.33 -5.98
C ALA A 57 -8.43 -1.68 -6.04
N ARG A 58 -8.98 -1.46 -7.24
CA ARG A 58 -10.32 -0.87 -7.46
C ARG A 58 -11.46 -1.77 -6.99
N SER A 59 -11.31 -3.09 -7.06
CA SER A 59 -12.28 -4.06 -6.53
C SER A 59 -12.12 -4.31 -5.04
N GLY A 60 -11.09 -3.73 -4.41
CA GLY A 60 -10.85 -3.84 -2.98
C GLY A 60 -10.22 -5.16 -2.52
N ALA A 61 -9.51 -5.85 -3.41
CA ALA A 61 -8.75 -7.04 -3.05
C ALA A 61 -7.38 -6.73 -2.40
N VAL A 62 -6.96 -5.46 -2.33
CA VAL A 62 -5.72 -5.05 -1.65
C VAL A 62 -6.05 -4.41 -0.30
N THR A 63 -6.02 -5.21 0.76
CA THR A 63 -5.99 -4.75 2.16
C THR A 63 -4.66 -5.20 2.74
N GLY A 64 -3.93 -4.32 3.42
CA GLY A 64 -2.64 -4.68 4.00
C GLY A 64 -1.67 -3.51 4.14
N PRO A 65 -0.44 -3.81 4.59
CA PRO A 65 0.56 -2.78 4.83
C PRO A 65 1.16 -2.25 3.51
N THR A 66 1.52 -0.98 3.51
CA THR A 66 2.15 -0.26 2.40
C THR A 66 2.92 0.97 2.92
N THR A 67 3.47 1.76 2.02
CA THR A 67 4.25 2.98 2.34
C THR A 67 3.44 4.26 2.11
N ALA A 68 3.92 5.37 2.68
CA ALA A 68 3.37 6.70 2.40
C ALA A 68 3.48 7.09 0.91
N GLY A 69 4.51 6.59 0.20
CA GLY A 69 4.69 6.84 -1.24
C GLY A 69 3.57 6.24 -2.10
N VAL A 70 3.19 4.99 -1.83
CA VAL A 70 2.06 4.32 -2.51
C VAL A 70 0.76 5.08 -2.22
N LEU A 71 0.52 5.44 -0.96
CA LEU A 71 -0.64 6.22 -0.57
C LEU A 71 -0.72 7.57 -1.30
N ALA A 72 0.39 8.29 -1.39
CA ALA A 72 0.47 9.57 -2.11
C ALA A 72 0.27 9.40 -3.62
N ARG A 73 0.67 8.26 -4.21
CA ARG A 73 0.39 7.96 -5.61
C ARG A 73 -1.09 7.73 -5.86
N LEU A 74 -1.75 6.92 -5.03
CA LEU A 74 -3.19 6.64 -5.15
C LEU A 74 -4.02 7.92 -5.12
N GLU A 75 -3.69 8.86 -4.24
CA GLU A 75 -4.37 10.14 -4.18
C GLU A 75 -4.10 11.04 -5.40
N ARG A 76 -2.85 11.07 -5.89
CA ARG A 76 -2.52 11.78 -7.14
C ARG A 76 -3.27 11.22 -8.34
N ASP A 77 -3.52 9.92 -8.35
CA ASP A 77 -4.31 9.23 -9.37
C ASP A 77 -5.83 9.42 -9.17
N GLY A 78 -6.24 10.26 -8.20
CA GLY A 78 -7.63 10.71 -8.01
C GLY A 78 -8.46 9.88 -7.03
N LEU A 79 -7.85 8.91 -6.34
CA LEU A 79 -8.56 8.04 -5.41
C LEU A 79 -8.95 8.81 -4.14
N ARG A 80 -10.20 8.66 -3.69
CA ARG A 80 -10.69 9.29 -2.45
C ARG A 80 -10.23 8.50 -1.23
N VAL A 81 -9.07 8.87 -0.71
CA VAL A 81 -8.52 8.30 0.52
C VAL A 81 -8.99 9.08 1.74
N HIS A 82 -9.33 8.39 2.82
CA HIS A 82 -9.45 8.95 4.16
C HIS A 82 -8.31 8.45 5.06
N ARG A 83 -7.60 9.37 5.72
CA ARG A 83 -6.41 9.04 6.54
C ARG A 83 -6.70 9.14 8.03
N TYR A 84 -6.20 8.15 8.76
CA TYR A 84 -6.13 8.11 10.22
C TYR A 84 -4.67 8.14 10.65
N ALA A 85 -4.16 9.29 11.07
CA ALA A 85 -2.83 9.34 11.69
C ALA A 85 -2.91 8.83 13.13
N ILE A 86 -2.06 7.86 13.48
CA ILE A 86 -2.09 7.19 14.79
C ILE A 86 -0.67 7.15 15.35
N ALA A 87 -0.43 7.85 16.46
CA ALA A 87 0.84 7.70 17.17
C ALA A 87 0.89 6.40 17.99
N ALA A 88 2.09 5.94 18.31
CA ALA A 88 2.27 4.77 19.18
C ALA A 88 1.54 4.97 20.53
N GLY A 89 0.80 3.96 20.96
CA GLY A 89 -0.06 3.97 22.14
C GLY A 89 -1.44 4.63 21.92
N GLN A 90 -1.72 5.21 20.76
CA GLN A 90 -2.99 5.91 20.52
C GLN A 90 -4.09 5.01 19.95
N VAL A 91 -5.32 5.42 20.24
CA VAL A 91 -6.54 4.92 19.64
C VAL A 91 -7.30 6.11 19.10
N VAL A 92 -7.61 6.10 17.81
CA VAL A 92 -8.33 7.22 17.18
C VAL A 92 -9.76 6.80 16.80
N PRO A 93 -10.75 7.70 16.95
CA PRO A 93 -12.08 7.47 16.39
C PRO A 93 -12.00 7.26 14.88
N CYS A 94 -12.75 6.29 14.37
CA CYS A 94 -12.73 5.89 12.97
C CYS A 94 -14.14 5.71 12.43
N SER A 95 -14.48 6.42 11.37
CA SER A 95 -15.70 6.22 10.61
C SER A 95 -15.43 6.45 9.13
N VAL A 96 -16.07 5.68 8.25
CA VAL A 96 -15.77 5.78 6.82
C VAL A 96 -16.94 6.42 6.09
N TRP A 97 -16.68 7.52 5.38
CA TRP A 97 -17.72 8.26 4.68
C TRP A 97 -18.16 7.56 3.40
N PRO A 98 -19.38 7.82 2.89
CA PRO A 98 -19.87 7.24 1.64
C PRO A 98 -18.96 7.49 0.44
N GLU A 99 -18.33 8.67 0.40
CA GLU A 99 -17.46 9.12 -0.69
C GLU A 99 -16.05 8.52 -0.64
N ASP A 100 -15.66 7.94 0.49
CA ASP A 100 -14.34 7.34 0.62
C ASP A 100 -14.26 6.04 -0.20
N GLU A 101 -13.16 5.88 -0.92
CA GLU A 101 -12.85 4.66 -1.67
C GLU A 101 -11.84 3.79 -0.91
N VAL A 102 -10.89 4.45 -0.23
CA VAL A 102 -9.86 3.79 0.59
C VAL A 102 -9.75 4.44 1.96
N MET A 103 -9.58 3.62 2.98
CA MET A 103 -9.20 4.03 4.32
C MET A 103 -7.72 3.70 4.54
N ALA A 104 -6.95 4.65 5.09
CA ALA A 104 -5.55 4.46 5.42
C ALA A 104 -5.30 4.73 6.90
N ALA A 105 -4.88 3.71 7.65
CA ALA A 105 -4.30 3.91 8.97
C ALA A 105 -2.80 4.19 8.81
N VAL A 106 -2.38 5.41 9.15
CA VAL A 106 -0.99 5.88 9.05
C VAL A 106 -0.38 5.80 10.45
N LEU A 107 0.39 4.75 10.69
CA LEU A 107 1.02 4.46 11.97
C LEU A 107 2.35 5.22 12.04
N ASP A 108 2.51 6.05 13.07
CA ASP A 108 3.77 6.73 13.36
C ASP A 108 4.74 5.76 14.03
N VAL A 109 5.82 5.45 13.32
CA VAL A 109 6.86 4.52 13.78
C VAL A 109 8.17 5.24 14.12
N ARG A 110 8.16 6.58 14.12
CA ARG A 110 9.35 7.38 14.44
C ARG A 110 9.87 7.03 15.82
N GLY A 111 11.18 6.82 15.92
CA GLY A 111 11.83 6.42 17.16
C GLY A 111 11.65 4.95 17.55
N LEU A 112 10.85 4.18 16.82
CA LEU A 112 10.65 2.73 17.06
C LEU A 112 11.49 1.85 16.12
N ALA A 113 11.91 2.40 14.97
CA ALA A 113 12.67 1.73 13.92
C ALA A 113 14.06 2.37 13.72
N ALA A 114 14.94 2.22 14.72
CA ALA A 114 16.26 2.86 14.73
C ALA A 114 17.38 2.12 13.96
N GLY A 115 17.20 0.85 13.57
CA GLY A 115 18.20 0.06 12.83
C GLY A 115 17.82 -0.15 11.36
N GLU A 116 18.80 -0.01 10.46
CA GLU A 116 18.60 -0.19 9.02
C GLU A 116 18.36 -1.65 8.60
N GLU A 117 18.79 -2.62 9.40
CA GLU A 117 18.63 -4.06 9.14
C GLU A 117 17.50 -4.72 9.96
N ASP A 118 16.79 -3.94 10.77
CA ASP A 118 15.72 -4.47 11.60
C ASP A 118 14.53 -4.91 10.73
N ARG A 119 14.15 -6.20 10.84
CA ARG A 119 12.88 -6.72 10.34
C ARG A 119 11.77 -6.35 11.32
N PHE A 120 10.63 -5.93 10.78
CA PHE A 120 9.43 -5.72 11.56
C PHE A 120 8.25 -6.47 10.98
N ASP A 121 7.45 -7.05 11.86
CA ASP A 121 6.19 -7.69 11.52
C ASP A 121 5.04 -6.89 12.13
N LEU A 122 3.84 -7.05 11.58
CA LEU A 122 2.64 -6.41 12.10
C LEU A 122 1.59 -7.45 12.44
N LEU A 123 1.10 -7.42 13.69
CA LEU A 123 -0.10 -8.13 14.09
C LEU A 123 -1.30 -7.20 13.98
N ALA A 124 -2.23 -7.51 13.08
CA ALA A 124 -3.49 -6.79 12.94
C ALA A 124 -4.65 -7.63 13.48
N SER A 125 -5.49 -7.07 14.34
CA SER A 125 -6.69 -7.73 14.87
C SER A 125 -7.92 -6.85 14.73
N VAL A 126 -9.09 -7.49 14.64
CA VAL A 126 -10.39 -6.81 14.54
C VAL A 126 -11.31 -7.42 15.59
N GLY A 127 -11.75 -6.61 16.55
CA GLY A 127 -12.54 -7.09 17.69
C GLY A 127 -11.84 -8.24 18.42
N GLU A 128 -12.55 -9.37 18.54
CA GLU A 128 -12.05 -10.60 19.18
C GLU A 128 -11.50 -11.61 18.17
N ASP A 129 -11.45 -11.28 16.88
CA ASP A 129 -10.91 -12.18 15.86
C ASP A 129 -9.43 -12.47 16.12
N PRO A 130 -8.95 -13.69 15.80
CA PRO A 130 -7.53 -14.01 15.88
C PRO A 130 -6.68 -13.01 15.10
N PRO A 131 -5.54 -12.54 15.65
CA PRO A 131 -4.69 -11.61 14.95
C PRO A 131 -4.09 -12.24 13.69
N VAL A 132 -4.08 -11.48 12.61
CA VAL A 132 -3.35 -11.79 11.39
C VAL A 132 -1.94 -11.20 11.52
N ARG A 133 -0.91 -12.04 11.34
CA ARG A 133 0.48 -11.59 11.23
C ARG A 133 0.83 -11.31 9.78
N VAL A 134 1.46 -10.17 9.54
CA VAL A 134 2.11 -9.84 8.27
C VAL A 134 3.59 -9.68 8.56
N ASP A 135 4.38 -10.55 7.96
CA ASP A 135 5.83 -10.53 8.12
C ASP A 135 6.45 -9.45 7.23
N ASP A 136 7.57 -8.86 7.68
CA ASP A 136 8.42 -7.93 6.94
C ASP A 136 7.66 -6.75 6.31
N VAL A 137 7.05 -5.93 7.17
CA VAL A 137 6.20 -4.82 6.72
C VAL A 137 7.01 -3.64 6.18
N PRO A 138 6.52 -2.96 5.11
CA PRO A 138 7.24 -1.90 4.43
C PRO A 138 7.20 -0.58 5.22
N LEU A 139 8.13 -0.43 6.16
CA LEU A 139 8.33 0.81 6.91
C LEU A 139 8.99 1.86 6.03
N ASP A 140 8.35 3.02 5.90
CA ASP A 140 8.98 4.19 5.33
C ASP A 140 9.81 4.88 6.42
N ARG A 141 11.13 4.66 6.39
CA ARG A 141 12.07 5.26 7.36
C ARG A 141 12.29 6.75 7.15
N THR A 142 12.03 7.28 5.95
CA THR A 142 12.20 8.70 5.65
C THR A 142 11.10 9.51 6.31
N THR A 143 9.85 9.07 6.14
CA THR A 143 8.70 9.73 6.77
C THR A 143 8.43 9.23 8.18
N GLY A 144 8.98 8.05 8.52
CA GLY A 144 8.76 7.36 9.79
C GLY A 144 7.34 6.84 9.91
N THR A 145 6.82 6.24 8.83
CA THR A 145 5.43 5.74 8.79
C THR A 145 5.33 4.31 8.31
N LEU A 146 4.30 3.63 8.80
CA LEU A 146 3.76 2.40 8.22
C LEU A 146 2.30 2.64 7.90
N VAL A 147 1.86 2.34 6.68
CA VAL A 147 0.47 2.57 6.27
C VAL A 147 -0.26 1.23 6.18
N TRP A 148 -1.44 1.11 6.76
CA TRP A 148 -2.36 0.00 6.51
C TRP A 148 -3.53 0.49 5.66
N LEU A 149 -3.70 -0.08 4.47
CA LEU A 149 -4.83 0.20 3.60
C LEU A 149 -5.97 -0.78 3.85
N SER A 150 -7.19 -0.24 3.89
CA SER A 150 -8.43 -0.99 3.85
C SER A 150 -9.37 -0.41 2.79
N VAL A 151 -10.26 -1.25 2.30
CA VAL A 151 -11.33 -0.84 1.38
C VAL A 151 -12.43 -0.15 2.14
N ALA A 152 -12.72 1.10 1.78
CA ALA A 152 -13.72 1.90 2.48
C ALA A 152 -15.11 1.24 2.47
N ALA A 153 -15.51 0.62 1.36
CA ALA A 153 -16.81 -0.07 1.25
C ALA A 153 -16.95 -1.26 2.20
N ARG A 154 -15.85 -1.96 2.52
CA ARG A 154 -15.84 -3.07 3.49
C ARG A 154 -15.92 -2.52 4.91
N GLU A 155 -15.14 -1.50 5.22
CA GLU A 155 -15.14 -0.85 6.53
C GLU A 155 -16.50 -0.21 6.83
N ARG A 156 -17.17 0.42 5.86
CA ARG A 156 -18.54 0.95 6.04
C ARG A 156 -19.58 -0.09 6.46
N ARG A 157 -19.40 -1.36 6.08
CA ARG A 157 -20.32 -2.45 6.44
C ARG A 157 -20.00 -3.08 7.78
N ARG A 158 -18.90 -2.66 8.41
CA ARG A 158 -18.43 -3.21 9.68
C ARG A 158 -19.24 -2.61 10.83
N SER A 159 -19.65 -3.47 11.76
CA SER A 159 -20.24 -3.03 13.02
C SER A 159 -19.22 -2.28 13.87
N ALA A 160 -19.68 -1.54 14.88
CA ALA A 160 -18.80 -0.91 15.83
C ALA A 160 -17.81 -1.92 16.42
N THR A 161 -16.52 -1.65 16.32
CA THR A 161 -15.46 -2.58 16.74
C THR A 161 -14.14 -1.85 16.93
N ARG A 162 -13.17 -2.54 17.52
CA ARG A 162 -11.80 -2.05 17.65
C ARG A 162 -10.90 -2.75 16.65
N VAL A 163 -10.18 -1.99 15.82
CA VAL A 163 -9.05 -2.52 15.04
C VAL A 163 -7.77 -2.19 15.80
N SER A 164 -6.92 -3.19 16.02
CA SER A 164 -5.65 -3.00 16.72
C SER A 164 -4.48 -3.45 15.86
N PHE A 165 -3.39 -2.70 15.90
CA PHE A 165 -2.13 -3.04 15.25
C PHE A 165 -1.03 -3.11 16.30
N ARG A 166 -0.21 -4.16 16.27
CA ARG A 166 1.00 -4.27 17.10
C ARG A 166 2.21 -4.47 16.20
N LEU A 167 3.15 -3.55 16.27
CA LEU A 167 4.42 -3.61 15.55
C LEU A 167 5.40 -4.44 16.36
N ILE A 168 5.92 -5.49 15.73
CA ILE A 168 6.85 -6.44 16.32
C ILE A 168 8.21 -6.21 15.70
N ARG A 169 9.23 -5.97 16.51
CA ARG A 169 10.63 -6.03 16.10
C ARG A 169 11.08 -7.48 16.16
N VAL A 170 11.63 -7.99 15.06
CA VAL A 170 12.19 -9.34 14.98
C VAL A 170 13.71 -9.22 14.89
N ALA A 171 14.40 -9.60 15.96
CA ALA A 171 15.85 -9.56 16.06
C ALA A 171 16.41 -10.96 16.37
N ALA A 172 17.73 -11.11 16.25
CA ALA A 172 18.40 -12.40 16.48
C ALA A 172 18.23 -12.92 17.93
N ASP A 173 18.05 -12.02 18.89
CA ASP A 173 17.85 -12.31 20.32
C ASP A 173 16.39 -12.51 20.73
N GLY A 174 15.44 -12.26 19.81
CA GLY A 174 14.02 -12.54 20.01
C GLY A 174 13.08 -11.54 19.35
N GLU A 175 11.81 -11.66 19.72
CA GLU A 175 10.74 -10.77 19.25
C GLU A 175 10.27 -9.86 20.39
N SER A 176 10.01 -8.60 20.06
CA SER A 176 9.45 -7.63 21.02
C SER A 176 8.40 -6.74 20.37
N VAL A 177 7.31 -6.46 21.11
CA VAL A 177 6.32 -5.45 20.71
C VAL A 177 6.95 -4.08 20.94
N VAL A 178 7.09 -3.28 19.88
CA VAL A 178 7.70 -1.95 19.94
C VAL A 178 6.70 -0.82 19.74
N GLY A 179 5.50 -1.12 19.22
CA GLY A 179 4.44 -0.12 19.07
C GLY A 179 3.06 -0.76 19.03
N GLU A 180 2.08 -0.05 19.57
CA GLU A 180 0.67 -0.45 19.57
C GLU A 180 -0.19 0.70 19.06
N TYR A 181 -1.20 0.41 18.26
CA TYR A 181 -2.04 1.40 17.60
C TYR A 181 -3.49 0.91 17.53
N GLY A 182 -4.45 1.83 17.53
CA GLY A 182 -5.86 1.47 17.50
C GLY A 182 -6.74 2.39 16.67
N LEU A 183 -7.79 1.80 16.10
CA LEU A 183 -8.96 2.49 15.57
C LEU A 183 -10.17 2.05 16.38
N ALA A 184 -10.90 3.02 16.94
CA ALA A 184 -12.25 2.79 17.47
C ALA A 184 -13.22 3.01 16.31
N HIS A 185 -13.57 1.94 15.60
CA HIS A 185 -14.43 2.02 14.44
C HIS A 185 -15.90 2.11 14.86
N GLU A 186 -16.59 3.14 14.37
CA GLU A 186 -18.03 3.30 14.47
C GLU A 186 -18.64 3.43 13.07
N PRO A 187 -19.78 2.77 12.80
CA PRO A 187 -20.51 2.93 11.55
C PRO A 187 -20.85 4.40 11.31
N TRP A 188 -20.70 4.85 10.06
CA TRP A 188 -21.07 6.20 9.69
C TRP A 188 -22.58 6.43 9.86
N ALA A 189 -22.96 7.43 10.68
CA ALA A 189 -24.36 7.75 10.98
C ALA A 189 -24.76 9.21 10.63
N GLY A 190 -23.89 9.96 9.93
CA GLY A 190 -24.06 11.39 9.67
C GLY A 190 -24.25 11.80 8.18
N PRO A 191 -24.12 13.09 7.84
CA PRO A 191 -24.21 13.61 6.46
C PRO A 191 -22.96 13.29 5.59
N ALA A 192 -22.80 13.87 4.39
CA ALA A 192 -21.57 13.67 3.60
C ALA A 192 -20.33 14.29 4.29
N SER A 193 -19.13 13.86 3.89
CA SER A 193 -17.85 14.28 4.52
C SER A 193 -17.64 15.80 4.50
N PRO A 194 -17.17 16.43 5.61
CA PRO A 194 -16.96 17.88 5.70
C PRO A 194 -15.69 18.38 5.00
N ARG A 195 -15.18 17.64 4.00
CA ARG A 195 -13.90 17.95 3.33
C ARG A 195 -13.86 19.38 2.79
#